data_AF-A0A965LLU0-F1
#
_entry.id   AF-A0A965LLU0-F1
#
_cell.length_a   1.000
_cell.length_b   1.000
_cell.length_c   1.000
_cell.angle_alpha   90.00
_cell.angle_beta   90.00
_cell.angle_gamma   90.00
#
_symmetry.space_group_name_H-M   'P 1'
#
loop_
_entity.id
_entity.type
_entity.pdbx_description
1 polymer ?
#
loop_
_entity_poly.entity_id
_entity_poly.type
_entity_poly.pdbx_seq_one_letter_code
_entity_poly.pdbx_strand_id
1 'polypeptide(L)' 'MTTVAELIQRDGLIVVCGSGGVGKTSISAALGVLAATQTEKRVLVLTVDPAKRLANALGLREFEQNKVTRVTISGDD' A
#
# COMPACT_ATOMS: atom_id res chain seq x y z
N MET A 1 17.11 -11.80 10.61
CA MET A 1 15.65 -11.61 10.51
C MET A 1 15.44 -10.17 10.08
N THR A 2 14.76 -9.90 8.96
CA THR A 2 14.53 -8.53 8.47
C THR A 2 13.26 -7.98 9.09
N THR A 3 13.29 -6.74 9.58
CA THR A 3 12.10 -6.07 10.12
C THR A 3 11.27 -5.39 9.02
N VAL A 4 10.03 -5.02 9.33
CA VAL A 4 9.20 -4.24 8.40
C VAL A 4 9.81 -2.87 8.14
N ALA A 5 10.39 -2.22 9.16
CA ALA A 5 11.07 -0.93 9.02
C ALA A 5 12.27 -1.03 8.07
N GLU A 6 13.08 -2.09 8.19
CA GLU A 6 14.17 -2.35 7.26
C GLU A 6 13.67 -2.66 5.84
N LEU A 7 12.53 -3.35 5.73
CA LEU A 7 11.96 -3.73 4.43
C LEU A 7 11.51 -2.50 3.63
N ILE A 8 10.82 -1.54 4.25
CA ILE A 8 10.31 -0.33 3.56
C ILE A 8 11.44 0.62 3.13
N GLN A 9 12.61 0.54 3.78
CA GLN A 9 13.80 1.32 3.42
C GLN A 9 14.53 0.78 2.19
N ARG A 10 14.24 -0.45 1.73
CA ARG A 10 14.91 -1.04 0.55
C ARG A 10 14.29 -0.53 -0.74
N ASP A 11 15.10 -0.44 -1.78
CA ASP A 11 14.61 -0.20 -3.14
C ASP A 11 14.20 -1.54 -3.76
N GLY A 12 13.04 -1.56 -4.42
CA GLY A 12 12.56 -2.74 -5.14
C GLY A 12 11.06 -2.99 -5.00
N LEU A 13 10.69 -4.26 -5.20
CA LEU A 13 9.32 -4.74 -5.18
C LEU A 13 9.07 -5.57 -3.91
N ILE A 14 8.04 -5.21 -3.15
CA ILE A 14 7.52 -6.02 -2.04
C ILE A 14 6.29 -6.76 -2.54
N VAL A 15 6.29 -8.10 -2.44
CA VAL A 15 5.15 -8.94 -2.78
C VAL A 15 4.55 -9.53 -1.50
N VAL A 16 3.27 -9.26 -1.25
CA VAL A 16 2.53 -9.81 -0.11
C VAL A 16 1.74 -11.03 -0.57
N CYS A 17 2.14 -12.22 -0.10
CA CYS A 17 1.56 -13.51 -0.47
C CYS A 17 0.82 -14.18 0.69
N GLY A 18 -0.08 -15.12 0.38
CA GLY A 18 -0.89 -15.83 1.37
C GLY A 18 -2.26 -16.27 0.81
N SER A 19 -2.97 -17.10 1.56
CA SER A 19 -4.30 -17.63 1.18
C SER A 19 -5.39 -16.54 1.09
N GLY A 20 -6.58 -16.89 0.62
CA GLY A 20 -7.72 -15.98 0.54
C GLY A 20 -8.13 -15.47 1.94
N GLY A 21 -8.45 -14.18 2.06
CA GLY A 21 -8.98 -13.61 3.30
C GLY A 21 -7.96 -13.26 4.40
N VAL A 22 -6.68 -13.62 4.30
CA VAL A 22 -5.66 -13.38 5.36
C VAL A 22 -5.16 -11.94 5.49
N GLY A 23 -5.78 -10.98 4.80
CA GLY A 23 -5.45 -9.56 4.94
C GLY A 23 -4.35 -9.02 4.01
N LYS A 24 -3.96 -9.74 2.95
CA LYS A 24 -2.91 -9.30 2.01
C LYS A 24 -3.08 -7.86 1.52
N THR A 25 -4.26 -7.52 1.02
CA THR A 25 -4.56 -6.16 0.51
C THR A 25 -4.42 -5.10 1.59
N SER A 26 -4.90 -5.39 2.79
CA SER A 26 -4.82 -4.48 3.94
C SER A 26 -3.36 -4.28 4.36
N ILE A 27 -2.57 -5.35 4.42
CA ILE A 27 -1.14 -5.28 4.73
C ILE A 27 -0.38 -4.52 3.64
N SER A 28 -0.65 -4.78 2.35
CA SER A 28 -0.03 -4.03 1.25
C SER A 28 -0.35 -2.53 1.32
N ALA A 29 -1.60 -2.18 1.66
CA ALA A 29 -2.00 -0.78 1.86
C ALA A 29 -1.24 -0.15 3.03
N ALA A 30 -1.18 -0.82 4.18
CA ALA A 30 -0.48 -0.34 5.36
C ALA A 30 1.03 -0.17 5.12
N LEU A 31 1.68 -1.16 4.48
CA LEU A 31 3.09 -1.07 4.10
C LEU A 31 3.36 0.09 3.15
N GLY A 32 2.45 0.31 2.19
CA GLY A 32 2.57 1.42 1.25
C GLY A 32 2.46 2.79 1.92
N VAL A 33 1.50 2.94 2.84
CA VAL A 33 1.35 4.16 3.65
C VAL A 33 2.58 4.38 4.52
N LEU A 34 3.04 3.35 5.25
CA LEU A 34 4.24 3.44 6.08
C LEU A 34 5.49 3.82 5.27
N ALA A 35 5.69 3.20 4.11
CA ALA A 35 6.80 3.53 3.23
C ALA A 35 6.71 4.98 2.72
N ALA A 36 5.50 5.43 2.35
CA ALA A 36 5.29 6.79 1.85
C ALA A 36 5.39 7.88 2.92
N THR A 37 5.19 7.56 4.20
CA THR A 37 5.30 8.53 5.31
C THR A 37 6.64 8.49 6.04
N GLN A 38 7.33 7.36 6.05
CA GLN A 38 8.60 7.19 6.78
C GLN A 38 9.83 7.23 5.88
N THR A 39 9.65 7.41 4.57
CA THR A 39 10.74 7.49 3.60
C THR A 39 10.41 8.54 2.55
N GLU A 40 11.44 9.09 1.91
CA GLU A 40 11.30 10.05 0.81
C GLU A 40 10.91 9.39 -0.54
N LYS A 41 10.39 8.16 -0.50
CA LYS A 41 10.15 7.36 -1.70
C LYS A 41 8.78 7.61 -2.28
N ARG A 42 8.72 7.59 -3.61
CA ARG A 42 7.45 7.49 -4.34
C ARG A 42 6.99 6.04 -4.34
N VAL A 43 5.91 5.77 -3.62
CA VAL A 43 5.37 4.41 -3.45
C VAL A 43 4.17 4.17 -4.36
N LEU A 44 4.14 3.01 -5.01
CA LEU A 44 2.98 2.50 -5.73
C LEU A 44 2.46 1.25 -5.00
N VAL A 45 1.20 1.29 -4.57
CA VAL A 45 0.50 0.11 -4.08
C VAL A 45 -0.39 -0.43 -5.19
N LEU A 46 -0.15 -1.69 -5.57
CA LEU A 46 -0.91 -2.39 -6.60
C LEU A 46 -1.63 -3.57 -5.96
N THR A 47 -2.91 -3.74 -6.30
CA THR A 47 -3.66 -4.96 -5.99
C THR A 47 -4.15 -5.61 -7.27
N VAL A 48 -4.13 -6.95 -7.30
CA VAL A 48 -4.77 -7.75 -8.36
C VAL A 48 -6.23 -8.07 -8.05
N ASP A 49 -6.66 -7.89 -6.80
CA ASP A 49 -8.06 -7.99 -6.39
C ASP A 49 -8.89 -6.84 -7.00
N PRO A 50 -10.24 -6.93 -7.04
CA PRO A 50 -11.07 -5.80 -7.45
C PRO A 50 -10.67 -4.52 -6.72
N ALA A 51 -10.45 -3.48 -7.51
CA ALA A 51 -10.02 -2.13 -7.13
C ALA A 51 -10.59 -1.60 -5.80
N LYS A 52 -11.87 -1.93 -5.53
CA LYS A 52 -12.61 -1.56 -4.32
C LYS A 52 -11.93 -2.01 -3.01
N ARG A 53 -11.25 -3.16 -2.95
CA ARG A 53 -10.65 -3.65 -1.69
C ARG A 53 -9.51 -2.75 -1.23
N LEU A 54 -8.67 -2.31 -2.16
CA LEU A 54 -7.56 -1.39 -1.87
C LEU A 54 -8.09 0.02 -1.54
N ALA A 55 -9.04 0.52 -2.32
CA ALA A 55 -9.69 1.80 -2.04
C ALA A 55 -10.29 1.85 -0.63
N ASN A 56 -11.04 0.81 -0.25
CA ASN A 56 -11.63 0.70 1.08
C ASN A 56 -10.56 0.65 2.18
N ALA A 57 -9.47 -0.11 1.98
CA ALA A 57 -8.38 -0.20 2.96
C ALA A 57 -7.66 1.15 3.15
N LEU A 58 -7.61 1.99 2.10
CA LEU A 58 -7.04 3.33 2.14
C LEU A 58 -8.05 4.44 2.49
N GLY A 59 -9.33 4.09 2.72
CA GLY A 59 -10.38 5.07 3.00
C GLY A 59 -10.73 6.01 1.83
N LEU A 60 -10.47 5.60 0.59
CA LEU A 60 -10.71 6.41 -0.60
C LEU A 60 -12.18 6.35 -1.03
N ARG A 61 -12.80 7.51 -1.26
CA ARG A 61 -14.19 7.62 -1.73
C ARG A 61 -14.34 7.42 -3.24
N GLU A 62 -13.33 7.86 -3.99
CA GLU A 62 -13.29 7.74 -5.45
C GLU A 62 -12.08 6.90 -5.86
N PHE A 63 -12.35 5.81 -6.56
CA PHE A 63 -11.29 4.94 -7.08
C PHE A 63 -11.77 4.22 -8.35
N GLU A 64 -11.05 4.44 -9.44
CA GLU A 64 -11.36 3.89 -10.75
C GLU A 64 -10.44 2.70 -11.04
N GLN A 65 -10.99 1.61 -11.56
CA GLN A 65 -10.20 0.43 -11.90
C GLN A 65 -9.30 0.72 -13.11
N ASN A 66 -8.08 0.17 -13.10
CA ASN A 66 -7.08 0.35 -14.16
C ASN A 66 -6.60 1.79 -14.38
N LYS A 67 -6.78 2.66 -13.39
CA LYS A 67 -6.27 4.04 -13.40
C LYS A 67 -5.38 4.28 -12.20
N VAL A 68 -4.28 4.98 -12.41
CA VAL A 68 -3.41 5.41 -11.31
C VAL A 68 -4.06 6.60 -10.62
N THR A 69 -4.41 6.43 -9.34
CA THR A 69 -4.91 7.51 -8.49
C THR A 69 -3.80 7.98 -7.58
N ARG A 70 -3.49 9.28 -7.62
CA ARG A 70 -2.56 9.87 -6.66
C ARG A 70 -3.27 10.02 -5.32
N VAL A 71 -2.66 9.48 -4.27
CA VAL A 71 -3.15 9.61 -2.90
C VAL A 71 -2.23 10.58 -2.16
N THR A 72 -2.81 11.62 -1.58
CA THR A 72 -2.13 12.48 -0.62
C THR A 72 -2.33 11.86 0.76
N ILE A 73 -1.23 11.56 1.45
CA ILE A 73 -1.28 11.08 2.82
C ILE A 73 -1.04 12.32 3.69
N SER A 74 -2.10 12.81 4.32
CA SER A 74 -1.98 13.89 5.30
C SER A 74 -1.29 13.33 6.54
N GLY A 75 -0.07 13.79 6.82
CA GLY A 75 0.76 13.29 7.92
C GLY A 75 1.50 14.37 8.72
N ASP A 76 1.28 15.65 8.44
CA ASP A 76 1.96 16.77 9.11
C ASP A 76 0.95 17.73 9.79
N ASP A 77 0.23 17.23 10.79
CA ASP A 77 -0.26 18.02 11.94
C ASP A 77 0.30 17.40 13.23
#